data_AF-A0AAE1B951-F1
#
_entry.id   AF-A0AAE1B951-F1
#
_cell.length_a   1.000
_cell.length_b   1.000
_cell.length_c   1.000
_cell.angle_alpha   90.00
_cell.angle_beta   90.00
_cell.angle_gamma   90.00
#
_symmetry.space_group_name_H-M   'P 1'
#
loop_
_entity.id
_entity.type
_entity.pdbx_description
1 polymer ?
#
loop_
_entity_poly.entity_id
_entity_poly.type
_entity_poly.pdbx_seq_one_letter_code
_entity_poly.pdbx_strand_id
1 'polypeptide(L)'
;MEETKSKRSQVLGGTSLLLPVLTHQPGNLNHPPPPIPQVTQRCRTIISFTCTPPPIILLYSPTNHPPPPLPQVTQRCRATKTLTDAGDFAEGCWRNHVYGERLPVGLSNNQMKTFFICQRFAPAGQAGMTFGYKHTYFTTLYDINMRTPVISLVKVTSLGDDIWPETDYLIEHSLVEDEANMLWRYQKKPKKGMLTLSDLDRCQDDQRCDLGLRQIVPEDYQTSFPEDDQYTPTHLVWPDLMPADPSHRLSTFTLTNMAPMLNSLYKDWRATVLKIRQFAIEQCHIPYNLDLKVNHPGQQSTHRTHKSALYIASGALPNLDPVVTTGHDVHVPFLFWMSGCCVQHHAQSSASANSSDSSKTQNSNNNNNNYNNNVYMEWENEHLQEGAKTNVSSFAVYISNAAGSGVIAAPVLQLEMLLQDMYKIDHDLDDVTLFPGHDSVCSELKNDVSSWFQ
;
A
#
# COMPACT_ATOMS: atom_id res chain seq x y z
N MET A 1 -33.77 21.70 -45.30
CA MET A 1 -33.97 22.39 -46.59
C MET A 1 -33.74 23.86 -46.30
N GLU A 2 -32.83 24.47 -47.09
CA GLU A 2 -32.52 25.90 -47.22
C GLU A 2 -31.76 26.66 -46.11
N GLU A 3 -30.53 27.04 -46.48
CA GLU A 3 -29.78 28.22 -46.05
C GLU A 3 -30.60 29.51 -46.12
N THR A 4 -30.21 30.52 -45.35
CA THR A 4 -30.12 31.88 -45.90
C THR A 4 -29.05 32.72 -45.22
N LYS A 5 -28.13 33.22 -46.05
CA LYS A 5 -27.16 34.28 -45.77
C LYS A 5 -27.87 35.64 -45.75
N SER A 6 -27.33 36.61 -45.01
CA SER A 6 -27.45 38.03 -45.38
C SER A 6 -26.17 38.81 -45.08
N LYS A 7 -25.91 39.81 -45.92
CA LYS A 7 -24.69 40.59 -46.18
C LYS A 7 -24.93 42.09 -45.89
N ARG A 8 -23.83 42.85 -45.86
CA ARG A 8 -23.64 44.34 -46.00
C ARG A 8 -23.86 45.16 -44.72
N SER A 9 -23.16 46.27 -44.46
CA SER A 9 -22.29 47.21 -45.23
C SER A 9 -21.36 47.96 -44.23
N GLN A 10 -20.07 48.25 -44.52
CA GLN A 10 -19.53 49.55 -45.02
C GLN A 10 -19.84 50.76 -44.09
N VAL A 11 -18.89 51.59 -43.58
CA VAL A 11 -18.06 52.58 -44.33
C VAL A 11 -17.20 53.50 -43.39
N LEU A 12 -15.99 53.86 -43.87
CA LEU A 12 -15.13 55.09 -43.75
C LEU A 12 -14.44 55.61 -42.45
N GLY A 13 -13.14 55.95 -42.65
CA GLY A 13 -12.42 57.15 -42.16
C GLY A 13 -11.33 56.86 -41.11
N GLY A 14 -10.05 57.26 -41.18
CA GLY A 14 -9.30 58.15 -42.07
C GLY A 14 -8.19 58.86 -41.24
N THR A 15 -6.95 58.89 -41.77
CA THR A 15 -5.81 59.81 -41.47
C THR A 15 -5.17 59.83 -40.06
N SER A 16 -3.91 60.20 -39.81
CA SER A 16 -2.58 60.27 -40.47
C SER A 16 -1.63 61.01 -39.48
N LEU A 17 -0.29 60.97 -39.69
CA LEU A 17 0.78 61.82 -39.11
C LEU A 17 1.27 61.46 -37.67
N LEU A 18 2.54 61.53 -37.26
CA LEU A 18 3.83 62.00 -37.80
C LEU A 18 5.00 61.46 -36.93
N LEU A 19 6.17 61.28 -37.55
CA LEU A 19 7.51 61.11 -36.94
C LEU A 19 8.01 62.41 -36.25
N PRO A 20 9.09 62.35 -35.44
CA PRO A 20 10.40 62.72 -36.00
C PRO A 20 11.60 61.86 -35.56
N VAL A 21 12.67 62.07 -36.33
CA VAL A 21 14.02 61.48 -36.38
C VAL A 21 15.05 62.39 -35.68
N LEU A 22 16.22 61.86 -35.26
CA LEU A 22 17.61 62.42 -35.33
C LEU A 22 18.57 61.47 -34.53
N THR A 23 19.48 60.66 -35.12
CA THR A 23 20.91 60.86 -35.57
C THR A 23 21.87 61.35 -34.45
N HIS A 24 23.12 60.92 -34.17
CA HIS A 24 24.31 60.31 -34.84
C HIS A 24 25.18 59.58 -33.76
N GLN A 25 25.81 58.39 -33.95
CA GLN A 25 27.18 58.03 -34.45
C GLN A 25 28.42 58.77 -33.85
N PRO A 26 29.67 58.25 -33.92
CA PRO A 26 30.24 56.88 -33.71
C PRO A 26 31.59 56.88 -32.91
N GLY A 27 32.19 55.70 -32.64
CA GLY A 27 33.56 55.59 -32.10
C GLY A 27 34.12 54.17 -32.14
N ASN A 28 35.26 54.00 -32.82
CA ASN A 28 35.91 52.76 -33.26
C ASN A 28 37.29 52.63 -32.56
N LEU A 29 37.80 51.41 -32.29
CA LEU A 29 39.24 51.04 -32.36
C LEU A 29 39.55 49.60 -31.83
N ASN A 30 39.80 48.71 -32.80
CA ASN A 30 40.88 47.71 -32.94
C ASN A 30 41.68 47.19 -31.72
N HIS A 31 41.72 45.86 -31.56
CA HIS A 31 42.96 45.08 -31.39
C HIS A 31 42.78 43.60 -31.84
N PRO A 32 43.85 42.93 -32.34
CA PRO A 32 43.78 41.60 -32.97
C PRO A 32 44.07 40.44 -32.00
N PRO A 33 43.55 39.21 -32.22
CA PRO A 33 43.96 38.04 -31.45
C PRO A 33 45.17 37.30 -32.09
N PRO A 34 46.02 36.65 -31.26
CA PRO A 34 47.24 35.94 -31.67
C PRO A 34 46.96 34.48 -32.13
N PRO A 35 47.96 33.75 -32.67
CA PRO A 35 47.75 32.66 -33.61
C PRO A 35 47.44 31.30 -32.97
N ILE A 36 46.71 30.51 -33.75
CA ILE A 36 46.32 29.11 -33.51
C ILE A 36 47.54 28.19 -33.61
N PRO A 37 47.86 27.37 -32.59
CA PRO A 37 48.60 26.14 -32.79
C PRO A 37 47.63 24.99 -33.08
N GLN A 38 47.80 24.36 -34.24
CA GLN A 38 47.20 23.07 -34.54
C GLN A 38 47.80 22.01 -33.60
N VAL A 39 46.95 21.40 -32.76
CA VAL A 39 47.28 20.16 -32.07
C VAL A 39 46.14 19.17 -32.28
N THR A 40 46.55 18.00 -32.73
CA THR A 40 45.84 16.77 -33.02
C THR A 40 44.89 16.28 -31.93
N GLN A 41 43.73 15.78 -32.38
CA GLN A 41 42.65 15.08 -31.68
C GLN A 41 43.07 14.22 -30.48
N ARG A 42 42.35 14.39 -29.35
CA ARG A 42 41.82 13.31 -28.49
C ARG A 42 40.78 13.91 -27.53
N CYS A 43 39.50 13.59 -27.75
CA CYS A 43 38.39 14.06 -26.91
C CYS A 43 38.53 13.53 -25.47
N ARG A 44 38.68 14.44 -24.50
CA ARG A 44 38.35 14.22 -23.09
C ARG A 44 37.54 15.42 -22.63
N THR A 45 36.23 15.24 -22.57
CA THR A 45 35.33 16.23 -21.98
C THR A 45 35.24 15.93 -20.49
N ILE A 46 35.94 16.73 -19.68
CA ILE A 46 35.67 16.88 -18.25
C ILE A 46 34.54 17.92 -18.17
N ILE A 47 33.35 17.52 -17.73
CA ILE A 47 32.31 18.47 -17.34
C ILE A 47 32.27 18.52 -15.82
N SER A 48 32.81 19.60 -15.27
CA SER A 48 32.56 20.07 -13.92
C SER A 48 31.23 20.84 -13.91
N PHE A 49 30.23 20.34 -13.18
CA PHE A 49 29.02 21.10 -12.89
C PHE A 49 29.14 21.71 -11.48
N THR A 50 29.10 23.03 -11.42
CA THR A 50 28.92 23.81 -10.19
C THR A 50 27.44 23.78 -9.80
N CYS A 51 27.14 23.27 -8.60
CA CYS A 51 25.83 23.41 -7.97
C CYS A 51 25.56 24.88 -7.65
N THR A 52 24.53 25.48 -8.25
CA THR A 52 23.98 26.77 -7.81
C THR A 52 22.90 26.58 -6.73
N PRO A 53 22.74 27.54 -5.79
CA PRO A 53 21.91 27.43 -4.59
C PRO A 53 20.40 27.70 -4.88
N PRO A 54 19.48 27.50 -3.90
CA PRO A 54 18.06 27.21 -4.15
C PRO A 54 17.24 28.44 -4.58
N PRO A 55 16.03 28.26 -5.16
CA PRO A 55 15.26 29.35 -5.72
C PRO A 55 14.59 30.22 -4.64
N ILE A 56 14.60 31.52 -4.92
CA ILE A 56 13.83 32.56 -4.25
C ILE A 56 12.34 32.32 -4.54
N ILE A 57 11.51 32.34 -3.48
CA ILE A 57 10.05 32.33 -3.56
C ILE A 57 9.60 33.63 -4.24
N LEU A 58 9.02 33.51 -5.44
CA LEU A 58 8.26 34.58 -6.09
C LEU A 58 6.78 34.18 -6.07
N LEU A 59 5.99 34.94 -5.30
CA LEU A 59 4.53 34.89 -5.31
C LEU A 59 4.02 35.42 -6.66
N TYR A 60 3.30 34.60 -7.43
CA TYR A 60 2.56 35.03 -8.62
C TYR A 60 1.05 34.91 -8.41
N SER A 61 0.34 35.97 -8.79
CA SER A 61 -1.12 36.10 -8.81
C SER A 61 -1.68 35.56 -10.14
N PRO A 62 -2.91 35.01 -10.20
CA PRO A 62 -3.39 34.26 -11.35
C PRO A 62 -3.85 35.21 -12.48
N THR A 63 -3.25 35.09 -13.66
CA THR A 63 -3.82 35.62 -14.91
C THR A 63 -4.47 34.50 -15.72
N ASN A 64 -5.68 34.81 -16.19
CA ASN A 64 -6.55 33.97 -16.99
C ASN A 64 -5.91 33.54 -18.32
N HIS A 65 -5.29 32.36 -18.35
CA HIS A 65 -5.13 31.60 -19.57
C HIS A 65 -5.47 30.13 -19.32
N PRO A 66 -6.28 29.49 -20.19
CA PRO A 66 -6.49 28.05 -20.08
C PRO A 66 -5.14 27.33 -20.24
N PRO A 67 -4.84 26.34 -19.38
CA PRO A 67 -3.60 25.59 -19.51
C PRO A 67 -3.55 24.91 -20.88
N PRO A 68 -2.37 24.82 -21.51
CA PRO A 68 -2.22 24.05 -22.73
C PRO A 68 -2.61 22.58 -22.46
N PRO A 69 -3.23 21.88 -23.43
CA PRO A 69 -3.55 20.47 -23.28
C PRO A 69 -2.26 19.70 -23.00
N LEU A 70 -2.25 18.96 -21.89
CA LEU A 70 -1.17 18.05 -21.55
C LEU A 70 -0.99 17.05 -22.71
N PRO A 71 0.25 16.71 -23.09
CA PRO A 71 0.48 15.69 -24.09
C PRO A 71 -0.21 14.41 -23.65
N GLN A 72 -1.08 13.87 -24.50
CA GLN A 72 -1.57 12.50 -24.31
C GLN A 72 -0.33 11.62 -24.18
N VAL A 73 -0.19 10.95 -23.04
CA VAL A 73 0.89 9.98 -22.80
C VAL A 73 0.60 8.77 -23.68
N THR A 74 0.90 8.89 -24.98
CA THR A 74 0.78 7.80 -25.97
C THR A 74 2.03 6.92 -26.02
N GLN A 75 3.00 7.14 -25.12
CA GLN A 75 4.20 6.32 -25.07
C GLN A 75 3.88 5.03 -24.33
N ARG A 76 3.34 4.04 -25.06
CA ARG A 76 3.19 2.67 -24.56
C ARG A 76 4.59 2.13 -24.24
N CYS A 77 4.94 2.15 -22.96
CA CYS A 77 6.13 1.49 -22.43
C CYS A 77 6.07 0.00 -22.83
N ARG A 78 7.15 -0.56 -23.36
CA ARG A 78 7.22 -1.99 -23.70
C ARG A 78 8.03 -2.71 -22.63
N ALA A 79 7.43 -3.67 -21.94
CA ALA A 79 8.14 -4.52 -21.01
C ALA A 79 9.22 -5.33 -21.74
N THR A 80 10.48 -5.19 -21.33
CA THR A 80 11.63 -5.87 -21.96
C THR A 80 11.97 -7.21 -21.31
N LYS A 81 11.54 -7.48 -20.05
CA LYS A 81 11.75 -8.77 -19.36
C LYS A 81 10.67 -9.12 -18.34
N THR A 82 10.51 -10.43 -18.12
CA THR A 82 9.64 -11.02 -17.11
C THR A 82 10.38 -11.14 -15.76
N LEU A 83 9.89 -10.48 -14.70
CA LEU A 83 10.27 -10.82 -13.32
C LEU A 83 9.95 -12.30 -13.06
N THR A 84 10.92 -13.06 -12.52
CA THR A 84 10.80 -14.51 -12.27
C THR A 84 10.71 -14.89 -10.79
N ASP A 85 10.83 -13.93 -9.87
CA ASP A 85 10.80 -14.20 -8.43
C ASP A 85 9.39 -14.05 -7.83
N ALA A 86 9.03 -14.90 -6.87
CA ALA A 86 7.79 -14.82 -6.09
C ALA A 86 7.76 -13.65 -5.06
N GLY A 87 8.52 -12.58 -5.33
CA GLY A 87 8.75 -11.47 -4.41
C GLY A 87 9.45 -11.89 -3.11
N ASP A 88 8.94 -11.41 -1.98
CA ASP A 88 9.47 -11.62 -0.63
C ASP A 88 8.85 -12.83 0.10
N PHE A 89 8.11 -13.70 -0.59
CA PHE A 89 7.43 -14.84 0.03
C PHE A 89 8.36 -15.71 0.90
N ALA A 90 9.57 -16.00 0.39
CA ALA A 90 10.58 -16.81 1.06
C ALA A 90 11.19 -16.13 2.31
N GLU A 91 11.02 -14.81 2.47
CA GLU A 91 11.49 -14.10 3.67
C GLU A 91 10.61 -14.36 4.90
N GLY A 92 9.39 -14.88 4.71
CA GLY A 92 8.50 -15.27 5.82
C GLY A 92 7.97 -14.11 6.67
N CYS A 93 8.14 -12.85 6.23
CA CYS A 93 7.71 -11.65 6.97
C CYS A 93 6.19 -11.61 7.24
N TRP A 94 5.41 -12.33 6.43
CA TRP A 94 3.96 -12.40 6.48
C TRP A 94 3.38 -13.14 7.67
N ARG A 95 4.18 -14.01 8.30
CA ARG A 95 3.72 -14.84 9.43
C ARG A 95 3.13 -14.01 10.57
N ASN A 96 3.66 -12.80 10.77
CA ASN A 96 3.20 -11.89 11.83
C ASN A 96 1.88 -11.16 11.50
N HIS A 97 1.43 -11.18 10.24
CA HIS A 97 0.25 -10.45 9.77
C HIS A 97 -0.95 -11.37 9.50
N VAL A 98 -0.77 -12.67 9.65
CA VAL A 98 -1.83 -13.67 9.42
C VAL A 98 -2.21 -14.38 10.70
N TYR A 99 -3.46 -14.81 10.77
CA TYR A 99 -3.94 -15.59 11.89
C TYR A 99 -3.43 -17.03 11.81
N GLY A 100 -2.89 -17.54 12.92
CA GLY A 100 -2.37 -18.92 13.02
C GLY A 100 -1.19 -19.23 12.09
N GLU A 101 -0.43 -18.21 11.65
CA GLU A 101 0.69 -18.37 10.71
C GLU A 101 0.32 -19.05 9.38
N ARG A 102 -0.95 -18.96 8.97
CA ARG A 102 -1.42 -19.50 7.68
C ARG A 102 -1.94 -18.39 6.79
N LEU A 103 -1.40 -18.31 5.57
CA LEU A 103 -1.85 -17.36 4.57
C LEU A 103 -3.25 -17.72 4.09
N PRO A 104 -4.06 -16.71 3.68
CA PRO A 104 -5.25 -16.96 2.90
C PRO A 104 -4.96 -17.85 1.69
N VAL A 105 -5.89 -18.73 1.35
CA VAL A 105 -5.78 -19.68 0.24
C VAL A 105 -6.88 -19.45 -0.80
N GLY A 106 -6.71 -19.98 -2.01
CA GLY A 106 -7.68 -19.85 -3.11
C GLY A 106 -7.71 -18.48 -3.80
N LEU A 107 -6.84 -17.54 -3.43
CA LEU A 107 -6.77 -16.18 -3.98
C LEU A 107 -5.83 -16.07 -5.19
N SER A 108 -5.81 -17.06 -6.08
CA SER A 108 -5.02 -17.03 -7.30
C SER A 108 -5.86 -17.53 -8.48
N ASN A 109 -5.60 -16.95 -9.66
CA ASN A 109 -6.08 -17.48 -10.92
C ASN A 109 -4.90 -17.61 -11.90
N ASN A 110 -5.07 -18.42 -12.95
CA ASN A 110 -4.00 -18.72 -13.93
C ASN A 110 -3.53 -17.49 -14.74
N GLN A 111 -4.26 -16.37 -14.68
CA GLN A 111 -3.95 -15.12 -15.38
C GLN A 111 -3.16 -14.14 -14.48
N MET A 112 -3.20 -14.34 -13.16
CA MET A 112 -2.55 -13.47 -12.20
C MET A 112 -1.05 -13.72 -12.14
N LYS A 113 -0.29 -12.63 -12.09
CA LYS A 113 1.15 -12.69 -11.83
C LYS A 113 1.45 -11.98 -10.52
N THR A 114 1.33 -12.74 -9.45
CA THR A 114 1.37 -12.19 -8.08
C THR A 114 2.78 -12.13 -7.50
N PHE A 115 3.07 -11.03 -6.81
CA PHE A 115 4.29 -10.79 -6.06
C PHE A 115 3.95 -10.57 -4.60
N PHE A 116 4.61 -11.32 -3.71
CA PHE A 116 4.48 -11.10 -2.28
C PHE A 116 5.41 -9.95 -1.85
N ILE A 117 4.91 -8.93 -1.17
CA ILE A 117 5.68 -7.73 -0.80
C ILE A 117 5.63 -7.56 0.73
N CYS A 118 6.81 -7.52 1.36
CA CYS A 118 6.98 -7.10 2.75
C CYS A 118 7.08 -5.57 2.79
N GLN A 119 6.05 -4.91 3.29
CA GLN A 119 6.00 -3.45 3.30
C GLN A 119 6.92 -2.90 4.39
N ARG A 120 8.12 -2.49 3.97
CA ARG A 120 9.22 -1.97 4.79
C ARG A 120 9.87 -0.80 4.06
N PHE A 121 10.41 0.17 4.79
CA PHE A 121 11.11 1.29 4.14
C PHE A 121 12.41 0.83 3.48
N ALA A 122 12.71 1.36 2.30
CA ALA A 122 13.96 1.08 1.63
C ALA A 122 15.15 1.67 2.41
N PRO A 123 16.28 0.96 2.57
CA PRO A 123 17.44 1.46 3.32
C PRO A 123 18.03 2.77 2.78
N ALA A 124 17.84 3.03 1.48
CA ALA A 124 18.36 4.21 0.80
C ALA A 124 17.41 5.41 0.84
N GLY A 125 16.13 5.21 1.17
CA GLY A 125 15.15 6.29 1.25
C GLY A 125 15.20 7.05 2.57
N GLN A 126 14.74 8.30 2.57
CA GLN A 126 14.73 9.17 3.75
C GLN A 126 13.96 8.53 4.92
N ALA A 127 12.83 7.89 4.63
CA ALA A 127 12.03 7.19 5.63
C ALA A 127 12.76 5.97 6.22
N GLY A 128 13.51 5.22 5.40
CA GLY A 128 14.29 4.08 5.88
C GLY A 128 15.51 4.46 6.70
N MET A 129 16.11 5.63 6.43
CA MET A 129 17.14 6.21 7.30
C MET A 129 16.56 6.71 8.63
N THR A 130 15.33 7.22 8.63
CA THR A 130 14.68 7.82 9.81
C THR A 130 14.07 6.76 10.73
N PHE A 131 13.29 5.83 10.18
CA PHE A 131 12.51 4.83 10.91
C PHE A 131 13.14 3.43 10.91
N GLY A 132 14.17 3.22 10.08
CA GLY A 132 14.77 1.91 9.86
C GLY A 132 14.08 1.10 8.76
N TYR A 133 14.78 0.07 8.29
CA TYR A 133 14.41 -0.71 7.09
C TYR A 133 14.16 -2.21 7.36
N LYS A 134 14.27 -2.66 8.62
CA LYS A 134 14.12 -4.07 8.99
C LYS A 134 12.70 -4.45 9.37
N HIS A 135 11.93 -3.48 9.85
CA HIS A 135 10.57 -3.72 10.31
C HIS A 135 9.62 -3.79 9.12
N THR A 136 8.73 -4.79 9.13
CA THR A 136 7.65 -4.94 8.15
C THR A 136 6.36 -4.55 8.84
N TYR A 137 5.64 -3.58 8.27
CA TYR A 137 4.45 -2.99 8.89
C TYR A 137 3.17 -3.75 8.54
N PHE A 138 3.10 -4.25 7.31
CA PHE A 138 2.06 -5.11 6.78
C PHE A 138 2.59 -5.84 5.53
N THR A 139 1.80 -6.72 4.95
CA THR A 139 2.19 -7.45 3.73
C THR A 139 1.13 -7.39 2.67
N THR A 140 1.55 -7.41 1.41
CA THR A 140 0.64 -7.34 0.25
C THR A 140 0.99 -8.41 -0.77
N LEU A 141 -0.02 -9.11 -1.27
CA LEU A 141 0.06 -9.87 -2.51
C LEU A 141 -0.40 -8.95 -3.65
N TYR A 142 0.49 -8.69 -4.59
CA TYR A 142 0.31 -7.66 -5.61
C TYR A 142 0.34 -8.27 -7.01
N ASP A 143 -0.63 -7.95 -7.86
CA ASP A 143 -0.63 -8.38 -9.26
C ASP A 143 0.07 -7.30 -10.12
N ILE A 144 1.22 -7.64 -10.70
CA ILE A 144 1.98 -6.68 -11.52
C ILE A 144 1.42 -6.49 -12.93
N ASN A 145 0.63 -7.45 -13.44
CA ASN A 145 -0.02 -7.33 -14.74
C ASN A 145 -1.18 -6.35 -14.66
N MET A 146 -1.97 -6.47 -13.60
CA MET A 146 -3.14 -5.61 -13.36
C MET A 146 -2.78 -4.32 -12.63
N ARG A 147 -1.60 -4.29 -12.00
CA ARG A 147 -1.09 -3.18 -11.18
C ARG A 147 -2.05 -2.89 -10.03
N THR A 148 -2.56 -3.93 -9.41
CA THR A 148 -3.55 -3.83 -8.33
C THR A 148 -3.18 -4.81 -7.22
N PRO A 149 -3.28 -4.41 -5.94
CA PRO A 149 -3.17 -5.36 -4.84
C PRO A 149 -4.32 -6.34 -4.84
N VAL A 150 -3.99 -7.63 -4.83
CA VAL A 150 -4.95 -8.74 -4.67
C VAL A 150 -5.46 -8.77 -3.24
N ILE A 151 -4.53 -8.69 -2.28
CA ILE A 151 -4.82 -8.70 -0.85
C ILE A 151 -3.69 -8.05 -0.06
N SER A 152 -4.03 -7.22 0.92
CA SER A 152 -3.14 -6.72 1.96
C SER A 152 -3.56 -7.29 3.33
N LEU A 153 -2.56 -7.62 4.15
CA LEU A 153 -2.70 -8.34 5.41
C LEU A 153 -2.01 -7.54 6.52
N VAL A 154 -2.72 -7.30 7.63
CA VAL A 154 -2.20 -6.57 8.79
C VAL A 154 -2.70 -7.19 10.09
N LYS A 155 -1.85 -7.15 11.12
CA LYS A 155 -2.21 -7.48 12.50
C LYS A 155 -2.26 -6.21 13.34
N VAL A 156 -3.44 -5.86 13.81
CA VAL A 156 -3.70 -4.70 14.66
C VAL A 156 -3.67 -5.13 16.13
N THR A 157 -2.69 -4.64 16.87
CA THR A 157 -2.53 -4.88 18.32
C THR A 157 -2.64 -3.59 19.15
N SER A 158 -2.65 -2.44 18.49
CA SER A 158 -2.90 -1.13 19.08
C SER A 158 -3.35 -0.15 18.01
N LEU A 159 -4.04 0.91 18.41
CA LEU A 159 -4.50 1.98 17.54
C LEU A 159 -3.98 3.33 18.06
N GLY A 160 -3.49 4.18 17.15
CA GLY A 160 -3.26 5.60 17.43
C GLY A 160 -4.48 6.44 17.06
N ASP A 161 -4.42 7.78 17.12
CA ASP A 161 -5.47 8.69 16.60
C ASP A 161 -5.82 8.45 15.10
N ASP A 162 -6.79 9.21 14.58
CA ASP A 162 -7.29 9.18 13.20
C ASP A 162 -6.61 10.23 12.29
N ILE A 163 -5.46 10.79 12.70
CA ILE A 163 -4.74 11.80 11.94
C ILE A 163 -3.87 11.13 10.88
N TRP A 164 -4.04 11.59 9.64
CA TRP A 164 -3.26 11.13 8.51
C TRP A 164 -1.95 11.94 8.39
N PRO A 165 -0.82 11.29 8.09
CA PRO A 165 0.42 12.02 7.81
C PRO A 165 0.27 12.81 6.50
N GLU A 166 0.77 14.05 6.48
CA GLU A 166 0.97 14.78 5.23
C GLU A 166 2.26 14.25 4.58
N THR A 167 2.10 13.50 3.49
CA THR A 167 3.22 12.80 2.86
C THR A 167 2.96 12.50 1.39
N ASP A 168 4.05 12.39 0.62
CA ASP A 168 4.00 11.91 -0.75
C ASP A 168 3.74 10.39 -0.78
N TYR A 169 3.15 9.93 -1.88
CA TYR A 169 3.01 8.49 -2.11
C TYR A 169 4.38 7.81 -2.23
N LEU A 170 4.44 6.60 -1.71
CA LEU A 170 5.62 5.75 -1.79
C LEU A 170 5.45 4.73 -2.91
N ILE A 171 6.54 4.40 -3.59
CA ILE A 171 6.61 3.33 -4.58
C ILE A 171 7.39 2.15 -4.03
N GLU A 172 7.05 0.93 -4.45
CA GLU A 172 7.82 -0.26 -4.10
C GLU A 172 9.00 -0.42 -5.06
N HIS A 173 10.21 -0.24 -4.54
CA HIS A 173 11.42 -0.24 -5.36
C HIS A 173 11.79 -1.63 -5.86
N SER A 174 11.38 -2.70 -5.18
CA SER A 174 11.66 -4.09 -5.62
C SER A 174 10.96 -4.47 -6.94
N LEU A 175 9.96 -3.71 -7.38
CA LEU A 175 9.28 -3.92 -8.66
C LEU A 175 10.05 -3.33 -9.85
N VAL A 176 11.11 -2.54 -9.60
CA VAL A 176 11.95 -1.90 -10.63
C VAL A 176 13.06 -2.84 -11.12
N GLU A 177 13.31 -2.90 -12.43
CA GLU A 177 14.49 -3.61 -12.95
C GLU A 177 15.79 -2.84 -12.71
N ASP A 178 16.80 -3.56 -12.21
CA ASP A 178 18.18 -3.08 -12.14
C ASP A 178 18.95 -3.55 -13.40
N GLU A 179 18.56 -3.07 -14.60
CA GLU A 179 19.24 -3.44 -15.86
C GLU A 179 20.69 -2.89 -15.97
N ALA A 180 21.06 -1.90 -15.18
CA ALA A 180 22.38 -1.25 -15.27
C ALA A 180 23.35 -1.70 -14.15
N ASN A 181 24.02 -2.84 -14.33
CA ASN A 181 25.47 -3.05 -14.08
C ASN A 181 25.82 -4.49 -13.68
N MET A 182 26.42 -5.30 -14.56
CA MET A 182 27.02 -6.58 -14.13
C MET A 182 28.05 -6.45 -12.97
N LEU A 183 28.56 -5.24 -12.70
CA LEU A 183 29.42 -4.90 -11.57
C LEU A 183 28.71 -4.88 -10.19
N TRP A 184 27.37 -4.82 -10.11
CA TRP A 184 26.63 -4.73 -8.84
C TRP A 184 26.55 -6.04 -8.06
N ARG A 185 26.85 -7.20 -8.69
CA ARG A 185 26.93 -8.51 -8.00
C ARG A 185 27.90 -8.51 -6.79
N TYR A 186 28.83 -7.56 -6.75
CA TYR A 186 29.86 -7.44 -5.71
C TYR A 186 29.64 -6.28 -4.73
N GLN A 187 28.66 -5.39 -4.95
CA GLN A 187 28.39 -4.22 -4.09
C GLN A 187 26.97 -4.25 -3.53
N LYS A 188 26.84 -5.00 -2.44
CA LYS A 188 26.00 -4.80 -1.25
C LYS A 188 24.58 -4.19 -1.38
N LYS A 189 23.66 -5.10 -1.05
CA LYS A 189 22.34 -5.00 -0.40
C LYS A 189 21.11 -4.81 -1.31
N PRO A 190 20.03 -5.55 -1.01
CA PRO A 190 18.77 -5.44 -1.73
C PRO A 190 18.21 -4.03 -1.57
N LYS A 191 17.94 -3.41 -2.70
CA LYS A 191 17.19 -2.17 -2.88
C LYS A 191 15.69 -2.30 -2.52
N LYS A 192 15.30 -3.30 -1.73
CA LYS A 192 13.90 -3.63 -1.45
C LYS A 192 13.26 -2.61 -0.51
N GLY A 193 11.96 -2.41 -0.68
CA GLY A 193 11.14 -1.59 0.19
C GLY A 193 10.62 -0.32 -0.47
N MET A 194 9.76 0.36 0.28
CA MET A 194 9.07 1.56 -0.14
C MET A 194 9.95 2.80 0.02
N LEU A 195 9.90 3.69 -0.99
CA LEU A 195 10.58 4.99 -1.02
C LEU A 195 9.76 6.00 -1.84
N THR A 196 9.99 7.29 -1.65
CA THR A 196 9.31 8.33 -2.45
C THR A 196 9.91 8.38 -3.85
N LEU A 197 9.16 8.90 -4.83
CA LEU A 197 9.68 9.12 -6.18
C LEU A 197 10.92 10.05 -6.20
N SER A 198 11.02 11.00 -5.26
CA SER A 198 12.18 11.89 -5.14
C SER A 198 13.45 11.19 -4.68
N ASP A 199 13.31 10.11 -3.91
CA ASP A 199 14.41 9.33 -3.35
C ASP A 199 14.93 8.28 -4.33
N LEU A 200 14.32 8.15 -5.52
CA LEU A 200 14.78 7.26 -6.55
C LEU A 200 16.05 7.84 -7.19
N ASP A 201 17.18 7.15 -6.99
CA ASP A 201 18.56 7.53 -7.36
C ASP A 201 18.82 7.66 -8.88
N ARG A 202 17.78 7.79 -9.70
CA ARG A 202 17.86 7.77 -11.15
C ARG A 202 16.93 8.82 -11.76
N CYS A 203 17.53 9.75 -12.50
CA CYS A 203 16.80 10.83 -13.17
C CYS A 203 16.43 10.44 -14.62
N GLN A 204 15.25 10.91 -15.06
CA GLN A 204 14.73 11.04 -16.43
C GLN A 204 13.66 10.04 -16.90
N ASP A 205 12.77 10.59 -17.74
CA ASP A 205 11.36 10.23 -18.01
C ASP A 205 11.07 8.78 -18.41
N ASP A 206 12.08 8.05 -18.89
CA ASP A 206 11.96 6.62 -19.24
C ASP A 206 11.59 5.74 -18.03
N GLN A 207 11.93 6.17 -16.81
CA GLN A 207 11.68 5.39 -15.59
C GLN A 207 10.28 5.50 -15.03
N ARG A 208 9.58 6.63 -15.23
CA ARG A 208 8.16 6.68 -14.89
C ARG A 208 7.36 5.73 -15.77
N CYS A 209 7.80 5.57 -17.02
CA CYS A 209 7.31 4.56 -17.94
C CYS A 209 7.53 3.14 -17.38
N ASP A 210 8.76 2.79 -17.00
CA ASP A 210 9.12 1.44 -16.52
C ASP A 210 8.56 1.12 -15.12
N LEU A 211 8.44 2.11 -14.25
CA LEU A 211 7.74 2.00 -12.96
C LEU A 211 6.26 1.77 -13.19
N GLY A 212 5.65 2.62 -14.02
CA GLY A 212 4.25 2.54 -14.40
C GLY A 212 3.91 1.18 -14.98
N LEU A 213 4.82 0.50 -15.69
CA LEU A 213 4.60 -0.84 -16.24
C LEU A 213 4.28 -1.94 -15.23
N ARG A 214 4.62 -1.74 -13.94
CA ARG A 214 4.61 -2.82 -12.94
C ARG A 214 3.93 -2.44 -11.65
N GLN A 215 3.75 -1.15 -11.40
CA GLN A 215 2.99 -0.65 -10.28
C GLN A 215 2.27 0.63 -10.64
N ILE A 216 1.30 1.00 -9.80
CA ILE A 216 0.64 2.30 -9.92
C ILE A 216 1.65 3.41 -9.62
N VAL A 217 1.55 4.51 -10.36
CA VAL A 217 2.25 5.78 -10.08
C VAL A 217 1.22 6.90 -9.83
N PRO A 218 1.58 7.98 -9.11
CA PRO A 218 0.62 9.05 -8.77
C PRO A 218 -0.09 9.66 -9.99
N GLU A 219 0.57 9.69 -11.14
CA GLU A 219 0.02 10.19 -12.40
C GLU A 219 -1.17 9.37 -12.92
N ASP A 220 -1.30 8.10 -12.53
CA ASP A 220 -2.41 7.22 -12.96
C ASP A 220 -3.78 7.68 -12.46
N TYR A 221 -3.80 8.52 -11.43
CA TYR A 221 -5.01 9.11 -10.84
C TYR A 221 -5.30 10.53 -11.37
N GLN A 222 -4.42 11.11 -12.18
CA GLN A 222 -4.55 12.50 -12.67
C GLN A 222 -5.42 12.62 -13.94
N THR A 223 -6.19 11.59 -14.28
CA THR A 223 -6.95 11.49 -15.53
C THR A 223 -8.14 12.45 -15.62
N SER A 224 -8.44 12.87 -16.85
CA SER A 224 -9.46 13.86 -17.25
C SER A 224 -10.91 13.35 -17.20
N PHE A 225 -11.27 12.53 -16.21
CA PHE A 225 -12.66 12.11 -16.04
C PHE A 225 -13.50 13.29 -15.47
N PRO A 226 -14.80 13.38 -15.82
CA PRO A 226 -15.73 14.23 -15.09
C PRO A 226 -15.59 14.01 -13.58
N GLU A 227 -15.76 15.04 -12.73
CA GLU A 227 -15.51 14.94 -11.28
C GLU A 227 -16.20 13.74 -10.60
N ASP A 228 -17.37 13.35 -11.08
CA ASP A 228 -18.16 12.22 -10.56
C ASP A 228 -17.59 10.84 -10.93
N ASP A 229 -16.77 10.77 -11.99
CA ASP A 229 -16.12 9.55 -12.50
C ASP A 229 -14.61 9.52 -12.18
N GLN A 230 -14.13 10.44 -11.35
CA GLN A 230 -12.74 10.45 -10.92
C GLN A 230 -12.47 9.34 -9.89
N TYR A 231 -11.29 8.72 -10.04
CA TYR A 231 -10.83 7.70 -9.11
C TYR A 231 -9.94 8.29 -8.03
N THR A 232 -10.23 7.94 -6.78
CA THR A 232 -9.41 8.26 -5.62
C THR A 232 -8.52 7.06 -5.28
N PRO A 233 -7.20 7.26 -5.07
CA PRO A 233 -6.32 6.22 -4.56
C PRO A 233 -6.81 5.76 -3.19
N THR A 234 -7.27 4.52 -3.12
CA THR A 234 -7.93 3.98 -1.93
C THR A 234 -7.10 2.89 -1.31
N HIS A 235 -6.81 3.07 -0.02
CA HIS A 235 -5.99 2.15 0.77
C HIS A 235 -6.72 0.81 0.97
N LEU A 236 -5.98 -0.29 1.00
CA LEU A 236 -6.48 -1.58 1.51
C LEU A 236 -6.21 -1.73 3.00
N VAL A 237 -4.99 -1.39 3.42
CA VAL A 237 -4.63 -1.21 4.82
C VAL A 237 -4.61 0.29 5.12
N TRP A 238 -5.54 0.75 5.95
CA TRP A 238 -5.78 2.17 6.18
C TRP A 238 -4.89 2.76 7.29
N PRO A 239 -4.45 4.03 7.16
CA PRO A 239 -3.76 4.74 8.25
C PRO A 239 -4.58 4.77 9.54
N ASP A 240 -5.91 4.84 9.43
CA ASP A 240 -6.85 4.85 10.56
C ASP A 240 -6.83 3.55 11.39
N LEU A 241 -6.24 2.46 10.87
CA LEU A 241 -6.12 1.17 11.55
C LEU A 241 -4.71 0.94 12.11
N MET A 242 -3.84 1.94 12.05
CA MET A 242 -2.45 1.85 12.48
C MET A 242 -2.24 2.42 13.89
N PRO A 243 -1.16 1.97 14.58
CA PRO A 243 -0.68 2.61 15.81
C PRO A 243 -0.38 4.10 15.65
N ALA A 244 -0.15 4.79 16.77
CA ALA A 244 0.20 6.21 16.78
C ALA A 244 1.58 6.50 16.17
N ASP A 245 2.45 5.48 16.08
CA ASP A 245 3.78 5.61 15.49
C ASP A 245 3.66 6.09 14.02
N PRO A 246 4.29 7.24 13.67
CA PRO A 246 4.23 7.80 12.32
C PRO A 246 4.72 6.82 11.25
N SER A 247 5.69 5.95 11.57
CA SER A 247 6.26 4.99 10.63
C SER A 247 5.22 3.96 10.14
N HIS A 248 4.34 3.50 11.04
CA HIS A 248 3.25 2.59 10.71
C HIS A 248 2.25 3.24 9.77
N ARG A 249 1.82 4.47 10.06
CA ARG A 249 0.87 5.20 9.21
C ARG A 249 1.45 5.54 7.86
N LEU A 250 2.66 6.09 7.84
CA LEU A 250 3.38 6.43 6.61
C LEU A 250 3.53 5.21 5.70
N SER A 251 3.77 4.01 6.26
CA SER A 251 3.91 2.79 5.46
C SER A 251 2.68 2.48 4.59
N THR A 252 1.49 2.88 5.01
CA THR A 252 0.25 2.60 4.28
C THR A 252 0.13 3.41 2.98
N PHE A 253 0.92 4.47 2.81
CA PHE A 253 0.94 5.35 1.63
C PHE A 253 1.73 4.78 0.45
N THR A 254 2.17 3.53 0.52
CA THR A 254 2.72 2.80 -0.63
C THR A 254 1.63 2.50 -1.66
N LEU A 255 1.88 2.81 -2.94
CA LEU A 255 0.92 2.62 -4.02
C LEU A 255 0.60 1.14 -4.28
N THR A 256 1.48 0.23 -3.86
CA THR A 256 1.18 -1.20 -3.87
C THR A 256 0.12 -1.60 -2.85
N ASN A 257 -0.27 -0.73 -1.92
CA ASN A 257 -1.40 -0.91 -0.98
C ASN A 257 -2.67 -0.16 -1.42
N MET A 258 -2.70 0.36 -2.65
CA MET A 258 -3.82 1.19 -3.13
C MET A 258 -4.43 0.65 -4.41
N ALA A 259 -5.71 0.95 -4.61
CA ALA A 259 -6.42 0.72 -5.86
C ALA A 259 -7.41 1.87 -6.15
N PRO A 260 -7.77 2.10 -7.42
CA PRO A 260 -8.69 3.18 -7.80
C PRO A 260 -10.15 2.89 -7.41
N MET A 261 -10.72 3.74 -6.54
CA MET A 261 -12.13 3.72 -6.17
C MET A 261 -12.83 4.98 -6.69
N LEU A 262 -14.06 4.88 -7.16
CA LEU A 262 -14.87 6.05 -7.52
C LEU A 262 -14.94 7.02 -6.33
N ASN A 263 -14.67 8.30 -6.58
CA ASN A 263 -14.62 9.33 -5.56
C ASN A 263 -15.95 9.46 -4.77
N SER A 264 -17.07 9.18 -5.44
CA SER A 264 -18.41 9.16 -4.80
C SER A 264 -18.54 8.11 -3.69
N LEU A 265 -17.77 7.02 -3.74
CA LEU A 265 -17.81 5.92 -2.77
C LEU A 265 -16.78 6.08 -1.64
N TYR A 266 -15.75 6.89 -1.87
CA TYR A 266 -14.60 7.00 -0.96
C TYR A 266 -15.00 7.39 0.47
N LYS A 267 -15.95 8.33 0.61
CA LYS A 267 -16.43 8.80 1.92
C LYS A 267 -17.13 7.69 2.70
N ASP A 268 -18.00 6.94 2.05
CA ASP A 268 -18.77 5.86 2.68
C ASP A 268 -17.88 4.67 3.05
N TRP A 269 -16.89 4.38 2.20
CA TRP A 269 -15.89 3.36 2.49
C TRP A 269 -14.99 3.77 3.66
N ARG A 270 -14.50 5.01 3.70
CA ARG A 270 -13.75 5.53 4.86
C ARG A 270 -14.58 5.54 6.14
N ALA A 271 -15.87 5.90 6.06
CA ALA A 271 -16.77 5.83 7.21
C ALA A 271 -16.89 4.41 7.76
N THR A 272 -16.94 3.41 6.87
CA THR A 272 -16.90 1.99 7.25
C THR A 272 -15.59 1.62 7.92
N VAL A 273 -14.45 2.10 7.44
CA VAL A 273 -13.14 1.88 8.10
C VAL A 273 -13.11 2.47 9.51
N LEU A 274 -13.68 3.66 9.72
CA LEU A 274 -13.81 4.25 11.06
C LEU A 274 -14.73 3.43 11.97
N LYS A 275 -15.80 2.84 11.42
CA LYS A 275 -16.61 1.85 12.15
C LYS A 275 -15.76 0.62 12.52
N ILE A 276 -14.97 0.06 11.60
CA ILE A 276 -14.08 -1.09 11.89
C ILE A 276 -13.07 -0.76 12.99
N ARG A 277 -12.53 0.45 12.97
CA ARG A 277 -11.67 0.97 14.04
C ARG A 277 -12.40 0.99 15.39
N GLN A 278 -13.65 1.46 15.43
CA GLN A 278 -14.48 1.42 16.64
C GLN A 278 -14.78 -0.01 17.09
N PHE A 279 -15.08 -0.92 16.17
CA PHE A 279 -15.21 -2.36 16.44
C PHE A 279 -13.95 -2.94 17.09
N ALA A 280 -12.76 -2.59 16.58
CA ALA A 280 -11.49 -3.04 17.14
C ALA A 280 -11.32 -2.59 18.61
N ILE A 281 -11.77 -1.38 18.94
CA ILE A 281 -11.70 -0.86 20.32
C ILE A 281 -12.74 -1.56 21.20
N GLU A 282 -13.99 -1.58 20.78
CA GLU A 282 -15.12 -1.98 21.61
C GLU A 282 -15.30 -3.50 21.70
N GLN A 283 -15.20 -4.19 20.57
CA GLN A 283 -15.45 -5.62 20.48
C GLN A 283 -14.16 -6.42 20.62
N CYS A 284 -13.04 -5.92 20.08
CA CYS A 284 -11.75 -6.60 20.20
C CYS A 284 -10.92 -6.20 21.42
N HIS A 285 -11.28 -5.14 22.14
CA HIS A 285 -10.50 -4.60 23.24
C HIS A 285 -9.05 -4.27 22.82
N ILE A 286 -8.86 -3.79 21.59
CA ILE A 286 -7.56 -3.32 21.13
C ILE A 286 -7.25 -1.99 21.82
N PRO A 287 -6.08 -1.85 22.47
CA PRO A 287 -5.73 -0.63 23.18
C PRO A 287 -5.59 0.56 22.22
N TYR A 288 -6.19 1.68 22.62
CA TYR A 288 -6.09 2.96 21.94
C TYR A 288 -5.12 3.87 22.70
N ASN A 289 -3.97 4.18 22.08
CA ASN A 289 -2.90 4.97 22.68
C ASN A 289 -2.70 6.28 21.91
N LEU A 290 -2.94 7.41 22.59
CA LEU A 290 -2.73 8.74 22.02
C LEU A 290 -1.30 9.28 22.21
N ASP A 291 -0.52 8.68 23.11
CA ASP A 291 0.81 9.17 23.45
C ASP A 291 1.92 8.48 22.66
N LEU A 292 2.66 9.27 21.87
CA LEU A 292 3.95 8.90 21.26
C LEU A 292 5.08 8.69 22.30
N LYS A 293 4.85 9.07 23.56
CA LYS A 293 5.86 9.08 24.63
C LYS A 293 5.95 7.78 25.41
N VAL A 294 5.51 6.65 24.87
CA VAL A 294 5.87 5.35 25.42
C VAL A 294 7.28 5.01 24.96
N ASN A 295 8.26 5.62 25.63
CA ASN A 295 9.64 5.24 25.50
C ASN A 295 9.79 3.78 25.95
N HIS A 296 10.27 2.94 25.03
CA HIS A 296 10.75 1.57 25.18
C HIS A 296 9.69 0.44 25.24
N PRO A 297 9.80 -0.57 24.37
CA PRO A 297 9.00 -1.80 24.41
C PRO A 297 9.32 -2.72 25.61
N GLY A 298 10.00 -2.21 26.64
CA GLY A 298 10.45 -2.96 27.82
C GLY A 298 9.84 -2.51 29.16
N GLN A 299 8.99 -1.47 29.20
CA GLN A 299 8.50 -0.91 30.46
C GLN A 299 7.00 -0.57 30.51
N GLN A 300 6.16 -1.20 29.69
CA GLN A 300 4.72 -1.21 29.96
C GLN A 300 4.37 -2.37 30.90
N SER A 301 4.18 -2.01 32.17
CA SER A 301 3.29 -2.63 33.17
C SER A 301 3.30 -4.16 33.30
N THR A 302 3.75 -4.62 34.47
CA THR A 302 3.65 -6.00 34.99
C THR A 302 2.21 -6.47 35.29
N HIS A 303 1.18 -5.81 34.77
CA HIS A 303 -0.18 -6.35 34.78
C HIS A 303 -0.40 -7.16 33.50
N ARG A 304 -0.68 -8.46 33.64
CA ARG A 304 -1.12 -9.40 32.58
C ARG A 304 -2.14 -8.72 31.64
N THR A 305 -1.66 -8.07 30.59
CA THR A 305 -2.52 -7.49 29.56
C THR A 305 -3.03 -8.63 28.70
N HIS A 306 -4.35 -8.70 28.54
CA HIS A 306 -4.98 -9.58 27.58
C HIS A 306 -4.31 -9.38 26.21
N LYS A 307 -3.77 -10.45 25.63
CA LYS A 307 -3.23 -10.40 24.27
C LYS A 307 -4.44 -10.41 23.34
N SER A 308 -4.96 -9.25 23.01
CA SER A 308 -5.98 -9.11 21.97
C SER A 308 -5.32 -8.68 20.66
N ALA A 309 -5.78 -9.24 19.54
CA ALA A 309 -5.34 -8.84 18.22
C ALA A 309 -6.51 -8.92 17.23
N LEU A 310 -6.53 -8.00 16.27
CA LEU A 310 -7.41 -8.03 15.13
C LEU A 310 -6.57 -8.25 13.87
N TYR A 311 -6.76 -9.38 13.19
CA TYR A 311 -6.14 -9.69 11.91
C TYR A 311 -7.07 -9.21 10.80
N ILE A 312 -6.58 -8.40 9.88
CA ILE A 312 -7.37 -7.86 8.77
C ILE A 312 -6.80 -8.35 7.45
N ALA A 313 -7.69 -8.82 6.59
CA ALA A 313 -7.48 -9.09 5.19
C ALA A 313 -8.34 -8.12 4.37
N SER A 314 -7.71 -7.34 3.50
CA SER A 314 -8.41 -6.41 2.60
C SER A 314 -7.96 -6.64 1.17
N GLY A 315 -8.85 -6.61 0.21
CA GLY A 315 -8.48 -6.80 -1.20
C GLY A 315 -9.36 -6.01 -2.16
N ALA A 316 -8.92 -6.01 -3.42
CA ALA A 316 -9.61 -5.40 -4.54
C ALA A 316 -9.67 -6.40 -5.69
N LEU A 317 -10.85 -6.57 -6.28
CA LEU A 317 -11.03 -7.48 -7.42
C LEU A 317 -11.06 -6.70 -8.73
N PRO A 318 -10.18 -7.02 -9.69
CA PRO A 318 -10.11 -6.35 -10.99
C PRO A 318 -11.41 -6.55 -11.78
N ASN A 319 -11.87 -5.53 -12.51
CA ASN A 319 -12.94 -5.73 -13.48
C ASN A 319 -12.39 -6.44 -14.73
N LEU A 320 -12.88 -7.65 -15.02
CA LEU A 320 -12.40 -8.47 -16.14
C LEU A 320 -13.34 -8.44 -17.35
N ASP A 321 -14.61 -8.05 -17.18
CA ASP A 321 -15.58 -7.97 -18.27
C ASP A 321 -16.72 -6.94 -17.97
N PRO A 322 -16.71 -5.74 -18.58
CA PRO A 322 -15.65 -5.21 -19.43
C PRO A 322 -14.41 -4.82 -18.62
N VAL A 323 -13.22 -4.97 -19.20
CA VAL A 323 -11.99 -4.45 -18.59
C VAL A 323 -12.04 -2.92 -18.55
N VAL A 324 -11.89 -2.35 -17.36
CA VAL A 324 -11.80 -0.91 -17.12
C VAL A 324 -10.41 -0.58 -16.58
N THR A 325 -9.74 0.41 -17.17
CA THR A 325 -8.41 0.83 -16.75
C THR A 325 -8.29 2.35 -16.63
N THR A 326 -7.29 2.82 -15.87
CA THR A 326 -6.90 4.23 -15.73
C THR A 326 -5.40 4.40 -15.95
N GLY A 327 -4.98 5.60 -16.37
CA GLY A 327 -3.58 5.98 -16.53
C GLY A 327 -2.80 5.01 -17.43
N HIS A 328 -1.70 4.47 -16.90
CA HIS A 328 -0.92 3.43 -17.54
C HIS A 328 -1.64 2.07 -17.43
N ASP A 329 -2.83 1.88 -17.98
CA ASP A 329 -3.54 0.58 -17.97
C ASP A 329 -3.69 -0.05 -16.56
N VAL A 330 -3.77 0.75 -15.50
CA VAL A 330 -4.03 0.27 -14.14
C VAL A 330 -5.46 -0.22 -14.09
N HIS A 331 -5.67 -1.48 -13.70
CA HIS A 331 -7.02 -2.03 -13.63
C HIS A 331 -7.84 -1.34 -12.55
N VAL A 332 -9.06 -0.96 -12.94
CA VAL A 332 -10.06 -0.47 -11.99
C VAL A 332 -10.79 -1.68 -11.40
N PRO A 333 -10.73 -1.88 -10.08
CA PRO A 333 -11.45 -2.98 -9.45
C PRO A 333 -12.95 -2.73 -9.50
N PHE A 334 -13.75 -3.78 -9.63
CA PHE A 334 -15.22 -3.70 -9.52
C PHE A 334 -15.71 -3.93 -8.08
N LEU A 335 -14.86 -4.47 -7.21
CA LEU A 335 -15.19 -4.77 -5.81
C LEU A 335 -14.00 -4.43 -4.91
N PHE A 336 -14.28 -3.74 -3.81
CA PHE A 336 -13.39 -3.64 -2.64
C PHE A 336 -13.99 -4.44 -1.49
N TRP A 337 -13.15 -5.12 -0.73
CA TRP A 337 -13.60 -5.91 0.42
C TRP A 337 -12.59 -5.82 1.57
N MET A 338 -13.10 -5.99 2.78
CA MET A 338 -12.32 -6.06 4.01
C MET A 338 -12.97 -7.09 4.95
N SER A 339 -12.15 -7.94 5.54
CA SER A 339 -12.59 -8.90 6.54
C SER A 339 -11.63 -8.89 7.72
N GLY A 340 -12.15 -9.13 8.92
CA GLY A 340 -11.39 -9.15 10.15
C GLY A 340 -11.64 -10.39 10.97
N CYS A 341 -10.58 -10.92 11.59
CA CYS A 341 -10.66 -11.92 12.64
C CYS A 341 -10.07 -11.38 13.94
N CYS A 342 -10.95 -11.22 14.91
CA CYS A 342 -10.68 -10.75 16.25
C CYS A 342 -10.37 -11.93 17.17
N VAL A 343 -9.28 -11.85 17.92
CA VAL A 343 -8.85 -12.93 18.82
C VAL A 343 -8.50 -12.34 20.18
N GLN A 344 -9.15 -12.82 21.23
CA GLN A 344 -8.95 -12.37 22.60
C GLN A 344 -8.51 -13.51 23.48
N HIS A 345 -7.32 -13.38 24.07
CA HIS A 345 -6.83 -14.35 25.05
C HIS A 345 -7.20 -13.90 26.47
N HIS A 346 -8.01 -14.70 27.17
CA HIS A 346 -8.26 -14.47 28.60
C HIS A 346 -7.04 -14.88 29.43
N ALA A 347 -6.48 -13.95 30.20
CA ALA A 347 -5.44 -14.27 31.15
C ALA A 347 -5.99 -15.26 32.19
N GLN A 348 -5.35 -16.43 32.35
CA GLN A 348 -5.70 -17.36 33.41
C GLN A 348 -5.60 -16.63 34.75
N SER A 349 -6.72 -16.44 35.44
CA SER A 349 -6.71 -16.16 36.87
C SER A 349 -5.98 -17.35 37.50
N SER A 350 -4.76 -17.12 37.98
CA SER A 350 -4.07 -18.08 38.82
C SER A 350 -5.01 -18.35 39.99
N ALA A 351 -5.58 -19.56 40.02
CA ALA A 351 -6.31 -20.04 41.16
C ALA A 351 -5.43 -19.75 42.38
N SER A 352 -6.00 -18.99 43.31
CA SER A 352 -5.42 -18.78 44.63
C SER A 352 -5.04 -20.14 45.18
N ALA A 353 -3.75 -20.44 45.14
CA ALA A 353 -3.16 -21.51 45.91
C ALA A 353 -3.32 -21.10 47.37
N ASN A 354 -4.46 -21.46 47.96
CA ASN A 354 -4.55 -21.63 49.40
C ASN A 354 -3.64 -22.81 49.73
N SER A 355 -2.34 -22.55 49.87
CA SER A 355 -1.42 -23.47 50.52
C SER A 355 -1.70 -23.39 52.01
N SER A 356 -2.69 -24.13 52.48
CA SER A 356 -2.66 -24.65 53.83
C SER A 356 -1.64 -25.78 53.87
N ASP A 357 -0.63 -25.59 54.70
CA ASP A 357 0.31 -26.58 55.21
C ASP A 357 -0.18 -28.03 55.20
N SER A 358 0.67 -28.94 54.72
CA SER A 358 1.26 -29.95 55.62
C SER A 358 2.25 -30.87 54.89
N SER A 359 3.44 -30.93 55.49
CA SER A 359 4.48 -31.94 55.36
C SER A 359 3.97 -33.37 55.13
N LYS A 360 4.62 -34.13 54.23
CA LYS A 360 5.38 -35.34 54.62
C LYS A 360 6.12 -35.97 53.44
N THR A 361 7.40 -36.16 53.68
CA THR A 361 8.35 -37.06 53.02
C THR A 361 7.72 -38.44 52.74
N GLN A 362 7.84 -38.95 51.51
CA GLN A 362 7.99 -40.39 51.32
C GLN A 362 8.78 -40.75 50.06
N ASN A 363 9.77 -41.59 50.35
CA ASN A 363 10.71 -42.29 49.51
C ASN A 363 9.97 -43.33 48.65
N SER A 364 10.28 -43.43 47.35
CA SER A 364 10.19 -44.70 46.60
C SER A 364 10.90 -44.63 45.25
N ASN A 365 11.95 -45.45 45.15
CA ASN A 365 12.43 -46.07 43.92
C ASN A 365 11.29 -46.84 43.25
N ASN A 366 11.08 -46.64 41.94
CA ASN A 366 10.89 -47.74 41.00
C ASN A 366 10.85 -47.28 39.53
N ASN A 367 11.74 -47.89 38.75
CA ASN A 367 11.63 -48.37 37.36
C ASN A 367 10.85 -47.58 36.29
N ASN A 368 11.65 -47.10 35.32
CA ASN A 368 11.60 -47.31 33.87
C ASN A 368 10.27 -47.53 33.12
N ASN A 369 10.23 -46.82 31.97
CA ASN A 369 9.48 -47.06 30.74
C ASN A 369 8.02 -46.58 30.70
N ASN A 370 7.81 -45.26 30.57
CA ASN A 370 6.68 -44.74 29.78
C ASN A 370 6.78 -43.25 29.39
N TYR A 371 7.94 -42.79 28.90
CA TYR A 371 8.17 -41.35 28.65
C TYR A 371 7.71 -40.84 27.27
N ASN A 372 7.24 -41.69 26.36
CA ASN A 372 6.94 -41.28 24.98
C ASN A 372 5.44 -41.14 24.63
N ASN A 373 4.51 -41.57 25.50
CA ASN A 373 3.07 -41.42 25.25
C ASN A 373 2.43 -40.22 25.99
N ASN A 374 3.13 -39.60 26.95
CA ASN A 374 2.60 -38.45 27.68
C ASN A 374 2.75 -37.14 26.92
N VAL A 375 3.78 -36.99 26.08
CA VAL A 375 4.03 -35.73 25.36
C VAL A 375 2.94 -35.45 24.31
N TYR A 376 2.39 -36.48 23.67
CA TYR A 376 1.36 -36.31 22.64
C TYR A 376 -0.01 -35.98 23.24
N MET A 377 -0.36 -36.61 24.37
CA MET A 377 -1.60 -36.32 25.11
C MET A 377 -1.54 -34.97 25.86
N GLU A 378 -0.36 -34.52 26.27
CA GLU A 378 -0.16 -33.20 26.87
C GLU A 378 -0.30 -32.09 25.81
N TRP A 379 0.21 -32.30 24.60
CA TRP A 379 0.04 -31.38 23.46
C TRP A 379 -1.43 -31.27 22.99
N GLU A 380 -2.15 -32.38 22.87
CA GLU A 380 -3.60 -32.37 22.56
C GLU A 380 -4.43 -31.73 23.66
N ASN A 381 -4.11 -31.98 24.94
CA ASN A 381 -4.83 -31.37 26.06
C ASN A 381 -4.51 -29.87 26.22
N GLU A 382 -3.30 -29.41 25.89
CA GLU A 382 -2.95 -27.98 25.86
C GLU A 382 -3.73 -27.24 24.76
N HIS A 383 -3.84 -27.79 23.54
CA HIS A 383 -4.66 -27.21 22.47
C HIS A 383 -6.17 -27.25 22.77
N LEU A 384 -6.66 -28.34 23.38
CA LEU A 384 -8.06 -28.42 23.80
C LEU A 384 -8.39 -27.47 24.98
N GLN A 385 -7.42 -27.16 25.85
CA GLN A 385 -7.59 -26.17 26.92
C GLN A 385 -7.38 -24.71 26.46
N GLU A 386 -6.59 -24.46 25.42
CA GLU A 386 -6.46 -23.12 24.80
C GLU A 386 -7.72 -22.70 24.02
N GLY A 387 -8.41 -23.66 23.38
CA GLY A 387 -9.70 -23.42 22.73
C GLY A 387 -10.81 -22.98 23.69
N ALA A 388 -10.73 -23.34 24.98
CA ALA A 388 -11.71 -22.94 25.99
C ALA A 388 -11.50 -21.52 26.56
N LYS A 389 -10.43 -20.82 26.16
CA LYS A 389 -10.03 -19.50 26.73
C LYS A 389 -9.82 -18.41 25.69
N THR A 390 -10.10 -18.69 24.43
CA THR A 390 -10.00 -17.75 23.31
C THR A 390 -11.39 -17.36 22.84
N ASN A 391 -11.70 -16.07 22.93
CA ASN A 391 -12.90 -15.54 22.29
C ASN A 391 -12.53 -15.08 20.88
N VAL A 392 -13.27 -15.57 19.88
CA VAL A 392 -13.06 -15.24 18.47
C VAL A 392 -14.33 -14.60 17.94
N SER A 393 -14.17 -13.46 17.27
CA SER A 393 -15.24 -12.84 16.50
C SER A 393 -14.72 -12.41 15.14
N SER A 394 -15.60 -12.36 14.15
CA SER A 394 -15.20 -12.05 12.78
C SER A 394 -16.21 -11.19 12.05
N PHE A 395 -15.76 -10.48 11.02
CA PHE A 395 -16.65 -9.67 10.19
C PHE A 395 -16.17 -9.66 8.75
N ALA A 396 -17.09 -9.36 7.83
CA ALA A 396 -16.74 -8.98 6.47
C ALA A 396 -17.64 -7.85 5.96
N VAL A 397 -17.02 -6.94 5.20
CA VAL A 397 -17.68 -5.85 4.49
C VAL A 397 -17.13 -5.76 3.08
N TYR A 398 -17.97 -5.35 2.13
CA TYR A 398 -17.55 -5.09 0.76
C TYR A 398 -18.39 -3.99 0.12
N ILE A 399 -17.88 -3.43 -0.96
CA ILE A 399 -18.56 -2.42 -1.77
C ILE A 399 -18.24 -2.65 -3.25
N SER A 400 -19.26 -2.59 -4.10
CA SER A 400 -19.04 -2.56 -5.54
C SER A 400 -18.56 -1.17 -5.95
N ASN A 401 -17.53 -1.11 -6.78
CA ASN A 401 -16.96 0.13 -7.30
C ASN A 401 -17.82 0.68 -8.46
N ALA A 402 -19.10 0.90 -8.19
CA ALA A 402 -20.07 1.43 -9.13
C ALA A 402 -20.89 2.52 -8.46
N ALA A 403 -21.23 3.57 -9.20
CA ALA A 403 -21.97 4.72 -8.68
C ALA A 403 -23.29 4.29 -8.02
N GLY A 404 -23.56 4.85 -6.84
CA GLY A 404 -24.77 4.52 -6.06
C GLY A 404 -24.71 3.18 -5.29
N SER A 405 -23.58 2.48 -5.33
CA SER A 405 -23.39 1.28 -4.50
C SER A 405 -23.26 1.65 -3.02
N GLY A 406 -23.87 0.83 -2.16
CA GLY A 406 -23.68 0.92 -0.71
C GLY A 406 -22.65 -0.08 -0.21
N VAL A 407 -22.12 0.17 0.99
CA VAL A 407 -21.35 -0.82 1.72
C VAL A 407 -22.29 -1.93 2.21
N ILE A 408 -21.90 -3.18 1.96
CA ILE A 408 -22.63 -4.36 2.40
C ILE A 408 -21.81 -5.07 3.47
N ALA A 409 -22.44 -5.33 4.61
CA ALA A 409 -21.91 -6.22 5.63
C ALA A 409 -22.50 -7.62 5.44
N ALA A 410 -21.63 -8.63 5.41
CA ALA A 410 -22.01 -10.02 5.16
C ALA A 410 -21.12 -10.95 5.97
N PRO A 411 -21.58 -12.18 6.28
CA PRO A 411 -20.74 -13.13 6.98
C PRO A 411 -19.42 -13.41 6.25
N VAL A 412 -18.35 -13.68 6.99
CA VAL A 412 -17.03 -14.03 6.39
C VAL A 412 -17.16 -15.18 5.38
N LEU A 413 -17.91 -16.22 5.72
CA LEU A 413 -18.20 -17.34 4.82
C LEU A 413 -18.87 -16.90 3.51
N GLN A 414 -19.80 -15.94 3.57
CA GLN A 414 -20.46 -15.42 2.36
C GLN A 414 -19.49 -14.63 1.49
N LEU A 415 -18.59 -13.85 2.09
CA LEU A 415 -17.52 -13.19 1.34
C LEU A 415 -16.57 -14.21 0.71
N GLU A 416 -16.18 -15.26 1.42
CA GLU A 416 -15.34 -16.35 0.88
C GLU A 416 -15.98 -17.02 -0.34
N MET A 417 -17.28 -17.32 -0.27
CA MET A 417 -18.04 -17.86 -1.42
C MET A 417 -18.05 -16.89 -2.61
N LEU A 418 -18.27 -15.59 -2.36
CA LEU A 418 -18.23 -14.58 -3.42
C LEU A 418 -16.84 -14.49 -4.06
N LEU A 419 -15.77 -14.50 -3.25
CA LEU A 419 -14.39 -14.47 -3.74
C LEU A 419 -14.04 -15.74 -4.50
N GLN A 420 -14.56 -16.89 -4.09
CA GLN A 420 -14.37 -18.16 -4.77
C GLN A 420 -14.90 -18.10 -6.20
N ASP A 421 -16.12 -17.59 -6.41
CA ASP A 421 -16.70 -17.45 -7.75
C ASP A 421 -15.88 -16.51 -8.66
N MET A 422 -15.13 -15.58 -8.06
CA MET A 422 -14.34 -14.58 -8.79
C MET A 422 -12.90 -15.04 -9.09
N TYR A 423 -12.27 -15.78 -8.17
CA TYR A 423 -10.90 -16.28 -8.33
C TYR A 423 -10.84 -17.65 -9.02
N LYS A 424 -11.84 -18.52 -8.80
CA LYS A 424 -11.85 -19.85 -9.42
C LYS A 424 -12.37 -19.78 -10.84
N ILE A 425 -11.43 -19.75 -11.78
CA ILE A 425 -11.68 -20.06 -13.20
C ILE A 425 -11.62 -21.58 -13.42
N ASP A 426 -10.97 -22.32 -12.52
CA ASP A 426 -10.74 -23.77 -12.61
C ASP A 426 -11.21 -24.50 -11.33
N HIS A 427 -11.75 -25.71 -11.49
CA HIS A 427 -12.34 -26.51 -10.41
C HIS A 427 -11.29 -27.17 -9.48
N ASP A 428 -10.04 -27.26 -9.92
CA ASP A 428 -8.96 -27.95 -9.19
C ASP A 428 -8.21 -27.07 -8.17
N LEU A 429 -8.60 -25.79 -8.03
CA LEU A 429 -8.00 -24.87 -7.06
C LEU A 429 -8.62 -25.04 -5.67
N ASP A 430 -7.82 -24.83 -4.61
CA ASP A 430 -8.29 -24.81 -3.22
C ASP A 430 -9.44 -23.81 -3.02
N ASP A 431 -10.42 -24.15 -2.19
CA ASP A 431 -11.50 -23.22 -1.79
C ASP A 431 -10.92 -21.95 -1.17
N VAL A 432 -11.58 -20.81 -1.43
CA VAL A 432 -11.12 -19.54 -0.86
C VAL A 432 -11.33 -19.59 0.65
N THR A 433 -10.26 -19.36 1.40
CA THR A 433 -10.32 -19.22 2.86
C THR A 433 -9.47 -18.04 3.27
N LEU A 434 -10.08 -17.03 3.89
CA LEU A 434 -9.42 -15.80 4.31
C LEU A 434 -8.63 -15.96 5.61
N PHE A 435 -9.09 -16.84 6.52
CA PHE A 435 -8.42 -17.06 7.80
C PHE A 435 -8.24 -18.57 8.12
N PRO A 436 -7.35 -19.28 7.42
CA PRO A 436 -7.19 -20.74 7.59
C PRO A 436 -6.47 -21.17 8.88
N GLY A 437 -6.06 -20.21 9.72
CA GLY A 437 -5.50 -20.48 11.05
C GLY A 437 -6.56 -21.05 11.99
N HIS A 438 -6.16 -21.98 12.86
CA HIS A 438 -7.03 -22.63 13.86
C HIS A 438 -8.34 -23.14 13.24
N ASP A 439 -8.22 -23.96 12.20
CA ASP A 439 -9.33 -24.65 11.52
C ASP A 439 -10.43 -23.72 10.99
N SER A 440 -10.04 -22.54 10.50
CA SER A 440 -10.96 -21.57 9.91
C SER A 440 -12.06 -21.10 10.86
N VAL A 441 -11.76 -21.04 12.17
CA VAL A 441 -12.71 -20.60 13.21
C VAL A 441 -13.32 -19.23 12.92
N CYS A 442 -12.61 -18.33 12.24
CA CYS A 442 -13.12 -17.01 11.87
C CYS A 442 -14.19 -17.06 10.76
N SER A 443 -14.28 -18.14 9.99
CA SER A 443 -15.29 -18.33 8.94
C SER A 443 -16.56 -18.99 9.48
N GLU A 444 -16.56 -19.46 10.73
CA GLU A 444 -17.74 -20.06 11.36
C GLU A 444 -18.81 -19.00 11.66
N LEU A 445 -20.04 -19.25 11.22
CA LEU A 445 -21.18 -18.34 11.42
C LEU A 445 -21.45 -17.97 12.88
N LYS A 446 -21.09 -18.83 13.84
CA LYS A 446 -21.27 -18.56 15.28
C LYS A 446 -20.38 -17.42 15.80
N ASN A 447 -19.26 -17.17 15.11
CA ASN A 447 -18.29 -16.13 15.45
C ASN A 447 -18.50 -14.87 14.61
N ASP A 448 -19.36 -14.93 13.59
CA ASP A 448 -19.62 -13.79 12.73
C ASP A 448 -20.46 -12.72 13.46
N VAL A 449 -19.98 -11.48 13.41
CA VAL A 449 -20.60 -10.30 13.99
C VAL A 449 -20.74 -9.19 12.95
N SER A 450 -20.85 -9.55 11.67
CA SER A 450 -20.95 -8.61 10.55
C SER A 450 -22.19 -7.71 10.65
N SER A 451 -23.24 -8.14 11.35
CA SER A 451 -24.42 -7.31 11.65
C SER A 451 -24.10 -6.03 12.43
N TRP A 452 -22.95 -5.94 13.09
CA TRP A 452 -22.48 -4.72 13.77
C TRP A 452 -22.28 -3.54 12.80
N PHE A 453 -22.12 -3.82 11.50
CA PHE A 453 -21.86 -2.82 10.46
C PHE A 453 -23.10 -2.37 9.68
N GLN A 454 -24.26 -2.98 9.91
CA GLN A 454 -25.57 -2.57 9.36
C GLN A 454 -26.10 -1.34 10.10
#